data_AF-A0A318CC88-F1
#
_entry.id   AF-A0A318CC88-F1
#
_cell.length_a   1.000
_cell.length_b   1.000
_cell.length_c   1.000
_cell.angle_alpha   90.00
_cell.angle_beta   90.00
_cell.angle_gamma   90.00
#
_symmetry.space_group_name_H-M   'P 1'
#
loop_
_entity.id
_entity.type
_entity.pdbx_description
1 polymer ?
#
loop_
_entity_poly.entity_id
_entity_poly.type
_entity_poly.pdbx_seq_one_letter_code
_entity_poly.pdbx_strand_id
1 'polypeptide(L)'
;MPWVREDMCTGCGLCIKACPVEGAIVMKAGKAYINNALCTRCGDCFSACPVNAIRSNSENPSLRAGGGGYGIGRGTGSGQGRGQGKGMGGGRRGGGQGGR
;
A
#
# COMPACT_ATOMS: atom_id res chain seq x y z
N MET A 1 -0.02 8.83 -10.74
CA MET A 1 0.69 8.24 -11.90
C MET A 1 1.22 6.88 -11.51
N PRO A 2 1.13 5.85 -12.35
CA PRO A 2 1.81 4.57 -12.13
C PRO A 2 3.28 4.64 -12.57
N TRP A 3 4.13 3.79 -12.00
CA TRP A 3 5.54 3.60 -12.36
C TRP A 3 5.85 2.11 -12.53
N VAL A 4 6.92 1.80 -13.24
CA VAL A 4 7.34 0.43 -13.53
C VAL A 4 8.61 0.10 -12.76
N ARG A 5 8.59 -1.00 -12.00
CA ARG A 5 9.76 -1.58 -11.33
C ARG A 5 10.59 -2.33 -12.36
N GLU A 6 11.69 -1.73 -12.79
CA GLU A 6 12.57 -2.33 -13.80
C GLU A 6 13.15 -3.67 -13.35
N ASP A 7 13.38 -3.85 -12.05
CA ASP A 7 13.89 -5.09 -11.45
C ASP A 7 12.93 -6.27 -11.61
N MET A 8 11.62 -6.00 -11.58
CA MET A 8 10.57 -7.02 -11.68
C MET A 8 9.99 -7.14 -13.09
N CYS A 9 10.12 -6.10 -13.90
CA CYS A 9 9.55 -6.08 -15.24
C CYS A 9 10.34 -7.03 -16.15
N THR A 10 9.68 -8.09 -16.62
CA THR A 10 10.27 -9.05 -17.57
C THR A 10 10.16 -8.60 -19.03
N GLY A 11 9.52 -7.46 -19.30
CA GLY A 11 9.30 -6.97 -20.66
C GLY A 11 8.25 -7.75 -21.46
N CYS A 12 7.36 -8.49 -20.80
CA CYS A 12 6.34 -9.33 -21.46
C CYS A 12 5.33 -8.57 -22.34
N GLY A 13 5.19 -7.25 -22.21
CA GLY A 13 4.29 -6.44 -23.03
C GLY A 13 2.79 -6.64 -22.78
N LEU A 14 2.38 -7.45 -21.80
CA LEU A 14 0.97 -7.70 -21.49
C LEU A 14 0.21 -6.42 -21.09
N CYS A 15 0.89 -5.52 -20.39
CA CYS A 15 0.33 -4.22 -20.01
C CYS A 15 -0.04 -3.35 -21.21
N ILE A 16 0.69 -3.45 -22.34
CA ILE A 16 0.39 -2.70 -23.57
C ILE A 16 -0.91 -3.22 -24.18
N LYS A 17 -1.08 -4.53 -24.25
CA LYS A 17 -2.29 -5.17 -24.79
C LYS A 17 -3.53 -4.90 -23.95
N ALA A 18 -3.37 -4.79 -22.64
CA ALA A 18 -4.47 -4.50 -21.72
C ALA A 18 -4.83 -3.01 -21.64
N CYS A 19 -3.96 -2.11 -22.13
CA CYS A 19 -4.22 -0.69 -22.04
C CYS A 19 -5.24 -0.28 -23.10
N PRO A 20 -6.38 0.35 -22.72
CA PRO A 20 -7.36 0.83 -23.69
C PRO A 20 -6.88 2.07 -24.46
N VAL A 21 -5.80 2.72 -24.00
CA VAL A 21 -5.22 3.91 -24.63
C VAL A 21 -3.98 3.52 -25.42
N GLU A 22 -4.06 3.65 -26.74
CA GLU A 22 -2.92 3.39 -27.61
C GLU A 22 -1.76 4.35 -27.34
N GLY A 23 -0.53 3.82 -27.31
CA GLY A 23 0.68 4.60 -27.06
C GLY A 23 0.87 5.07 -25.61
N ALA A 24 -0.08 4.80 -24.70
CA ALA A 24 0.09 5.14 -23.28
C ALA A 24 1.18 4.29 -22.60
N ILE A 25 1.46 3.09 -23.11
CA ILE A 25 2.53 2.21 -22.62
C ILE A 25 3.37 1.77 -23.81
N VAL A 26 4.68 1.95 -23.71
CA VAL A 26 5.65 1.59 -24.75
C VAL A 26 6.78 0.75 -24.17
N MET A 27 7.45 -0.04 -24.99
CA MET A 27 8.64 -0.79 -24.57
C MET A 27 9.89 0.06 -24.81
N LYS A 28 10.69 0.28 -23.76
CA LYS A 28 11.97 0.98 -23.83
C LYS A 28 13.04 0.14 -23.13
N ALA A 29 14.13 -0.15 -23.84
CA ALA A 29 15.23 -0.99 -23.33
C ALA A 29 14.76 -2.35 -22.75
N GLY A 30 13.75 -2.98 -23.36
CA GLY A 30 13.19 -4.25 -22.87
C GLY A 30 12.32 -4.14 -21.63
N LYS A 31 12.01 -2.93 -21.15
CA LYS A 31 11.14 -2.67 -20.01
C LYS A 31 9.91 -1.86 -20.45
N ALA A 32 8.81 -2.04 -19.73
CA ALA A 32 7.61 -1.24 -19.98
C ALA A 32 7.83 0.19 -19.45
N TYR A 33 7.48 1.18 -20.26
CA TYR A 33 7.52 2.60 -19.94
C TYR A 33 6.13 3.20 -20.12
N ILE A 34 5.63 3.88 -19.09
CA ILE A 34 4.28 4.44 -19.09
C ILE A 34 4.37 5.95 -19.38
N ASN A 35 3.68 6.39 -20.42
CA ASN A 35 3.54 7.80 -20.74
C ASN A 35 2.44 8.43 -19.88
N ASN A 36 2.86 9.18 -18.85
CA ASN A 36 1.95 9.84 -17.93
C ASN A 36 1.06 10.92 -18.59
N ALA A 37 1.43 11.44 -19.75
CA ALA A 37 0.61 12.41 -20.49
C ALA A 37 -0.61 11.76 -21.15
N LEU A 38 -0.50 10.48 -21.52
CA LEU A 38 -1.58 9.72 -22.18
C LEU A 38 -2.33 8.81 -21.20
N CYS A 39 -1.72 8.46 -20.07
CA CYS A 39 -2.30 7.54 -19.10
C CYS A 39 -3.56 8.13 -18.42
N THR A 40 -4.72 7.54 -18.69
CA THR A 40 -6.01 7.89 -18.07
C THR A 40 -6.21 7.31 -16.67
N ARG A 41 -5.25 6.51 -16.19
CA ARG A 41 -5.27 5.90 -14.85
C ARG A 41 -6.43 4.91 -14.65
N CYS A 42 -6.83 4.22 -15.73
CA CYS A 42 -7.86 3.18 -15.72
C CYS A 42 -7.53 2.00 -14.79
N GLY A 43 -6.25 1.62 -14.71
CA GLY A 43 -5.77 0.56 -13.82
C GLY A 43 -5.68 -0.84 -14.43
N ASP A 44 -6.05 -1.03 -15.69
CA ASP A 44 -5.98 -2.34 -16.37
C ASP A 44 -4.58 -2.95 -16.38
N CYS A 45 -3.55 -2.10 -16.45
CA CYS A 45 -2.17 -2.52 -16.46
C CYS A 45 -1.72 -3.20 -15.16
N PHE A 46 -2.39 -2.94 -14.02
CA PHE A 46 -2.10 -3.61 -12.75
C PHE A 46 -2.53 -5.08 -12.81
N SER A 47 -3.77 -5.33 -13.24
CA SER A 47 -4.33 -6.68 -13.35
C SER A 47 -3.66 -7.51 -14.43
N ALA A 48 -3.22 -6.87 -15.51
CA ALA A 48 -2.54 -7.54 -16.62
C ALA A 48 -1.08 -7.92 -16.33
N CYS A 49 -0.46 -7.36 -15.29
CA CYS A 49 0.95 -7.60 -15.00
C CYS A 49 1.09 -8.82 -14.07
N PRO A 50 1.55 -10.00 -14.56
CA PRO A 50 1.62 -11.22 -13.76
C PRO A 50 2.62 -11.10 -12.60
N VAL A 51 3.66 -10.28 -12.79
CA VAL A 51 4.73 -10.03 -11.81
C VAL A 51 4.46 -8.79 -10.95
N ASN A 52 3.32 -8.12 -11.11
CA ASN A 52 2.98 -6.90 -10.38
C ASN A 52 4.10 -5.83 -10.40
N ALA A 53 4.80 -5.70 -11.53
CA ALA A 53 5.88 -4.74 -11.73
C ALA A 53 5.39 -3.29 -11.86
N ILE A 54 4.12 -3.09 -12.22
CA ILE A 54 3.50 -1.76 -12.33
C ILE A 54 2.88 -1.42 -10.98
N ARG A 55 3.24 -0.27 -10.40
CA ARG A 55 2.80 0.16 -9.07
C ARG A 55 2.36 1.62 -9.08
N SER A 56 1.57 2.01 -8.09
CA SER A 56 1.20 3.41 -7.93
C SER A 56 2.42 4.21 -7.45
N ASN A 57 2.57 5.44 -7.94
CA ASN A 57 3.66 6.32 -7.49
C ASN A 57 3.58 6.64 -5.99
N SER A 58 2.40 6.49 -5.39
CA SER A 58 2.19 6.56 -3.94
C SER A 58 2.99 5.50 -3.18
N GLU A 59 3.44 4.42 -3.81
CA GLU A 59 4.26 3.35 -3.23
C GLU A 59 5.73 3.47 -3.62
N ASN A 60 6.10 4.47 -4.42
CA ASN A 60 7.47 4.62 -4.92
C ASN A 60 8.39 5.04 -3.77
N PRO A 61 9.35 4.18 -3.34
CA PRO A 61 10.23 4.49 -2.22
C PRO A 61 11.07 5.75 -2.48
N SER A 62 11.43 6.01 -3.74
CA SER A 62 12.21 7.19 -4.13
C SER A 62 11.47 8.51 -3.95
N LEU A 63 10.14 8.47 -3.81
CA LEU A 63 9.30 9.65 -3.56
C LEU A 63 8.70 9.66 -2.15
N ARG A 64 8.96 8.60 -1.38
CA ARG A 64 8.40 8.33 -0.06
C ARG A 64 9.33 8.66 1.09
N ALA A 65 10.30 9.54 0.88
CA ALA A 65 11.10 10.10 1.97
C ALA A 65 10.27 10.90 3.02
N GLY A 66 8.94 11.00 2.86
CA GLY A 66 8.04 11.45 3.93
C GLY A 66 6.59 10.94 3.78
N GLY A 67 6.18 10.01 4.65
CA GLY A 67 4.80 9.92 5.16
C GLY A 67 3.80 8.97 4.47
N GLY A 68 3.19 8.09 5.28
CA GLY A 68 1.82 7.60 5.07
C GLY A 68 1.69 6.13 4.67
N GLY A 69 1.65 5.23 5.65
CA GLY A 69 1.38 3.80 5.45
C GLY A 69 0.00 3.53 4.85
N TYR A 70 -0.05 2.65 3.85
CA TYR A 70 -1.26 1.89 3.55
C TYR A 70 -1.24 0.65 4.45
N GLY A 71 -1.61 0.85 5.71
CA GLY A 71 -1.99 -0.24 6.59
C GLY A 71 -3.26 -0.86 6.04
N ILE A 72 -3.13 -1.94 5.26
CA ILE A 72 -4.28 -2.78 4.93
C ILE A 72 -4.66 -3.53 6.21
N GLY A 73 -5.60 -2.94 6.94
CA GLY A 73 -6.27 -3.60 8.05
C GLY A 73 -6.81 -4.94 7.60
N ARG A 74 -6.16 -6.02 8.04
CA ARG A 74 -6.70 -7.37 7.97
C ARG A 74 -7.29 -7.69 9.33
N GLY A 75 -8.52 -7.25 9.51
CA GLY A 75 -9.39 -7.83 10.52
C GLY A 75 -9.52 -9.33 10.23
N THR A 76 -8.99 -10.14 11.14
CA THR A 76 -9.46 -11.52 11.31
C THR A 76 -10.00 -11.60 12.72
N GLY A 77 -11.32 -11.45 12.82
CA GLY A 77 -12.03 -11.80 14.04
C GLY A 77 -11.75 -13.27 14.34
N SER A 78 -11.25 -13.52 15.53
CA SER A 78 -11.20 -14.84 16.14
C SER A 78 -11.44 -14.63 17.62
N GLY A 79 -12.73 -14.67 17.99
CA GLY A 79 -13.13 -14.75 19.37
C GLY A 79 -12.53 -16.00 20.00
N GLN A 80 -11.77 -15.82 21.06
CA GLN A 80 -11.47 -16.84 22.06
C GLN A 80 -11.42 -16.12 23.39
N GLY A 81 -12.59 -16.01 24.02
CA GLY A 81 -12.68 -15.70 25.43
C GLY A 81 -11.86 -16.73 26.21
N ARG A 82 -10.94 -16.24 27.05
CA ARG A 82 -10.38 -17.00 28.17
C ARG A 82 -10.20 -16.03 29.32
N GLY A 83 -11.08 -16.18 30.32
CA GLY A 83 -10.89 -15.60 31.63
C GLY A 83 -9.60 -16.13 32.28
N GLN A 84 -8.98 -15.25 33.05
CA GLN A 84 -7.91 -15.44 34.06
C GLN A 84 -7.65 -14.01 34.56
N GLY A 85 -8.15 -13.55 35.71
CA GLY A 85 -7.96 -14.16 37.03
C GLY A 85 -6.60 -13.73 37.58
N LYS A 86 -6.53 -12.53 38.18
CA LYS A 86 -5.49 -11.97 39.10
C LYS A 86 -5.85 -10.48 39.29
N GLY A 87 -6.30 -9.96 40.42
CA GLY A 87 -6.01 -10.32 41.81
C GLY A 87 -4.69 -9.68 42.22
N MET A 88 -4.72 -8.41 42.65
CA MET A 88 -3.73 -7.59 43.43
C MET A 88 -4.22 -6.13 43.33
N GLY A 89 -4.57 -5.35 44.35
CA GLY A 89 -4.16 -5.33 45.74
C GLY A 89 -3.37 -4.04 46.02
N GLY A 90 -3.99 -3.08 46.73
CA GLY A 90 -3.32 -1.90 47.35
C GLY A 90 -3.55 -0.57 46.62
N GLY A 91 -3.86 0.56 47.25
CA GLY A 91 -4.07 0.87 48.66
C GLY A 91 -4.31 2.38 48.84
N ARG A 92 -5.15 2.71 49.83
CA ARG A 92 -5.15 3.93 50.67
C ARG A 92 -5.57 5.27 50.03
N ARG A 93 -6.81 5.64 50.34
CA ARG A 93 -7.39 6.99 50.28
C ARG A 93 -7.05 7.76 51.57
N GLY A 94 -6.87 9.08 51.43
CA GLY A 94 -6.74 10.07 52.52
C GLY A 94 -5.67 11.11 52.13
N GLY A 95 -5.86 12.43 52.18
CA GLY A 95 -6.94 13.32 52.62
C GLY A 95 -6.75 14.67 51.90
N GLY A 96 -7.78 15.48 51.74
CA GLY A 96 -7.97 16.65 52.60
C GLY A 96 -7.46 17.94 51.94
N GLN A 97 -8.32 18.68 51.25
CA GLN A 97 -8.08 20.08 50.92
C GLN A 97 -9.15 20.92 51.61
N GLY A 98 -8.78 21.45 52.77
CA GLY A 98 -9.52 22.50 53.47
C GLY A 98 -8.99 23.87 53.06
N GLY A 99 -9.92 24.77 52.78
CA GLY A 99 -9.93 26.19 53.12
C GLY A 99 -8.71 27.07 52.82
N ARG A 100 -8.92 28.06 51.96
CA ARG A 100 -8.92 29.49 52.31
C ARG A 100 -9.73 30.27 51.28
#